data_AF-A0A4S8J0H3-F1
#
_entry.id   AF-A0A4S8J0H3-F1
#
_cell.length_a   1.000
_cell.length_b   1.000
_cell.length_c   1.000
_cell.angle_alpha   90.00
_cell.angle_beta   90.00
_cell.angle_gamma   90.00
#
_symmetry.space_group_name_H-M   'P 1'
#
loop_
_entity.id
_entity.type
_entity.pdbx_description
1 polymer ?
#
loop_
_entity_poly.entity_id
_entity_poly.type
_entity_poly.pdbx_seq_one_letter_code
_entity_poly.pdbx_strand_id
1 'polypeptide(L)'
;MPSIGLVNAHPPKARSEALELIVGAGEAACEVIRKYIKGHGYEHAALASTLGCLTWEKPSYSDYQLLSRESEYAAWTLVNGYALNHLTISTHQLKSHIRKIDSFNQYIEANGFKLNSEGGILKGLQLALLAFMSPDGLLLQSSTVADTISFDFADGVSASAPCSYIEFAERLLLPEYKNIPDEEVKEFHRRDGFEVGNADKIFESTSRDQVTRKSA
;
A
#
# COMPACT_ATOMS: atom_id res chain seq x y z
N MET A 1 -20.95 11.99 -14.93
CA MET A 1 -19.72 11.53 -14.26
C MET A 1 -18.58 12.40 -14.71
N PRO A 2 -17.90 13.17 -13.83
CA PRO A 2 -16.69 13.86 -14.23
C PRO A 2 -15.57 12.82 -14.36
N SER A 3 -15.08 12.61 -15.57
CA SER A 3 -13.94 11.74 -15.85
C SER A 3 -12.68 12.29 -15.18
N ILE A 4 -12.00 11.47 -14.38
CA ILE A 4 -10.63 11.74 -13.93
C ILE A 4 -9.74 11.54 -15.16
N GLY A 5 -9.58 12.58 -15.97
CA GLY A 5 -8.78 12.55 -17.19
C GLY A 5 -7.29 12.50 -16.86
N LEU A 6 -6.72 11.30 -16.78
CA LEU A 6 -5.27 11.09 -16.83
C LEU A 6 -4.83 11.17 -18.31
N VAL A 7 -4.67 12.39 -18.83
CA VAL A 7 -4.10 12.59 -20.17
C VAL A 7 -2.69 13.16 -20.02
N ASN A 8 -1.70 12.27 -20.07
CA ASN A 8 -0.33 12.60 -20.42
C ASN A 8 0.21 11.51 -21.35
N ALA A 9 0.65 11.91 -22.55
CA ALA A 9 1.17 10.98 -23.56
C ALA A 9 2.48 10.28 -23.14
N HIS A 10 3.20 10.85 -22.16
CA HIS A 10 4.34 10.26 -21.47
C HIS A 10 4.31 10.67 -19.99
N PRO A 11 3.67 9.90 -19.09
CA PRO A 11 3.70 10.21 -17.67
C PRO A 11 5.13 10.10 -17.13
N PRO A 12 5.50 10.90 -16.10
CA PRO A 12 6.77 10.70 -15.40
C PRO A 12 6.84 9.27 -14.86
N LYS A 13 8.04 8.67 -14.90
CA LYS A 13 8.25 7.32 -14.39
C LYS A 13 7.92 7.28 -12.90
N ALA A 14 7.17 6.27 -12.47
CA ALA A 14 6.90 6.03 -11.06
C ALA A 14 8.20 5.71 -10.31
N ARG A 15 8.23 6.09 -9.03
CA ARG A 15 9.26 5.61 -8.10
C ARG A 15 8.91 4.16 -7.72
N SER A 16 9.92 3.31 -7.56
CA SER A 16 9.75 1.93 -7.10
C SER A 16 10.28 1.81 -5.68
N GLU A 17 9.52 1.17 -4.81
CA GLU A 17 9.93 0.76 -3.47
C GLU A 17 9.88 -0.77 -3.41
N ALA A 18 10.92 -1.38 -2.82
CA ALA A 18 11.02 -2.81 -2.64
C ALA A 18 11.38 -3.08 -1.18
N LEU A 19 10.63 -3.98 -0.54
CA LEU A 19 10.88 -4.39 0.83
C LEU A 19 11.08 -5.89 0.90
N GLU A 20 12.04 -6.27 1.73
CA GLU A 20 12.38 -7.66 2.00
C GLU A 20 12.10 -7.94 3.47
N LEU A 21 11.42 -9.06 3.74
CA LEU A 21 11.26 -9.53 5.09
C LEU A 21 12.60 -10.08 5.58
N ILE A 22 13.20 -9.42 6.57
CA ILE A 22 14.34 -10.01 7.29
C ILE A 22 13.78 -11.18 8.11
N VAL A 23 14.20 -12.40 7.77
CA VAL A 23 13.77 -13.64 8.43
C VAL A 23 14.37 -13.73 9.84
N GLY A 24 13.82 -12.93 10.76
CA GLY A 24 14.04 -12.97 12.21
C GLY A 24 12.78 -13.43 12.98
N ALA A 25 11.80 -13.99 12.26
CA ALA A 25 10.58 -14.54 12.83
C ALA A 25 10.87 -15.80 13.67
N GLY A 26 9.88 -16.27 14.45
CA GLY A 26 10.00 -17.52 15.21
C GLY A 26 10.49 -18.69 14.34
N GLU A 27 11.14 -19.67 14.97
CA GLU A 27 11.75 -20.82 14.27
C GLU A 27 10.77 -21.51 13.31
N ALA A 28 9.51 -21.69 13.75
CA ALA A 28 8.45 -22.27 12.94
C ALA A 28 8.10 -21.45 11.68
N ALA A 29 8.05 -20.12 11.78
CA ALA A 29 7.81 -19.27 10.61
C ALA A 29 8.98 -19.35 9.62
N CYS A 30 10.21 -19.40 10.12
CA CYS A 30 11.40 -19.58 9.29
C CYS A 30 11.38 -20.93 8.55
N GLU A 31 10.93 -22.00 9.20
CA GLU A 31 10.77 -23.31 8.55
C GLU A 31 9.73 -23.29 7.44
N VAL A 32 8.58 -22.66 7.69
CA VAL A 32 7.52 -22.47 6.68
C VAL A 32 8.06 -21.67 5.49
N ILE A 33 8.73 -20.53 5.72
CA ILE A 33 9.29 -19.71 4.63
C ILE A 33 10.33 -20.53 3.82
N ARG A 34 11.22 -21.26 4.50
CA ARG A 34 12.21 -22.11 3.83
C ARG A 34 11.58 -23.24 3.02
N LYS A 35 10.42 -23.75 3.41
CA LYS A 35 9.67 -24.78 2.64
C LYS A 35 9.36 -24.29 1.24
N TYR A 36 8.93 -23.03 1.08
CA TYR A 36 8.49 -22.48 -0.21
C TYR A 36 9.63 -21.89 -1.06
N ILE A 37 10.75 -21.47 -0.47
CA ILE A 37 11.88 -20.84 -1.21
C ILE A 37 12.86 -21.86 -1.82
N LYS A 38 12.83 -23.14 -1.40
CA LYS A 38 13.82 -24.19 -1.75
C LYS A 38 14.06 -24.45 -3.25
N GLY A 39 13.19 -24.00 -4.16
CA GLY A 39 13.20 -24.38 -5.58
C GLY A 39 13.35 -23.22 -6.57
N HIS A 40 14.16 -22.20 -6.27
CA HIS A 40 14.30 -20.97 -7.08
C HIS A 40 13.15 -19.98 -6.94
N GLY A 41 12.62 -19.79 -5.71
CA GLY A 41 11.50 -18.89 -5.45
C GLY A 41 11.69 -17.43 -5.86
N TYR A 42 12.88 -17.01 -6.26
CA TYR A 42 13.21 -15.67 -6.75
C TYR A 42 13.47 -15.59 -8.27
N GLU A 43 13.52 -16.71 -8.98
CA GLU A 43 13.73 -16.69 -10.43
C GLU A 43 12.52 -16.11 -11.16
N HIS A 44 12.80 -15.27 -12.16
CA HIS A 44 11.79 -14.64 -13.00
C HIS A 44 10.72 -13.83 -12.24
N ALA A 45 11.05 -13.23 -11.09
CA ALA A 45 10.12 -12.43 -10.27
C ALA A 45 9.32 -11.38 -11.06
N ALA A 46 9.97 -10.67 -12.00
CA ALA A 46 9.28 -9.70 -12.87
C ALA A 46 8.22 -10.35 -13.79
N LEU A 47 8.52 -11.55 -14.31
CA LEU A 47 7.57 -12.32 -15.11
C LEU A 47 6.42 -12.84 -14.24
N ALA A 48 6.73 -13.35 -13.04
CA ALA A 48 5.72 -13.80 -12.08
C ALA A 48 4.77 -12.67 -11.67
N SER A 49 5.30 -11.47 -11.41
CA SER A 49 4.53 -10.26 -11.15
C SER A 49 3.61 -9.90 -12.31
N THR A 50 4.13 -9.93 -13.54
CA THR A 50 3.37 -9.61 -14.76
C THR A 50 2.26 -10.62 -15.06
N LEU A 51 2.51 -11.90 -14.78
CA LEU A 51 1.57 -13.00 -15.01
C LEU A 51 0.60 -13.21 -13.84
N GLY A 52 0.82 -12.57 -12.70
CA GLY A 52 0.00 -12.75 -11.49
C GLY A 52 0.09 -14.15 -10.90
N CYS A 53 1.29 -14.74 -10.89
CA CYS A 53 1.51 -16.11 -10.40
C CYS A 53 2.55 -16.17 -9.28
N LEU A 54 2.50 -17.24 -8.48
CA LEU A 54 3.53 -17.56 -7.50
C LEU A 54 4.70 -18.28 -8.17
N THR A 55 5.92 -18.01 -7.69
CA THR A 55 7.16 -18.72 -8.09
C THR A 55 7.41 -19.98 -7.25
N TRP A 56 6.57 -20.22 -6.24
CA TRP A 56 6.60 -21.40 -5.39
C TRP A 56 5.27 -22.17 -5.50
N GLU A 57 5.28 -23.39 -4.95
CA GLU A 57 4.08 -24.22 -4.87
C GLU A 57 2.98 -23.52 -4.06
N LYS A 58 1.73 -23.80 -4.43
CA LYS A 58 0.55 -23.28 -3.73
C LYS A 58 0.64 -23.63 -2.22
N PRO A 59 0.53 -22.65 -1.32
CA PRO A 59 0.65 -22.89 0.11
C PRO A 59 -0.54 -23.67 0.69
N SER A 60 -0.33 -24.34 1.82
CA SER A 60 -1.42 -24.87 2.64
C SER A 60 -2.02 -23.77 3.53
N TYR A 61 -3.29 -23.92 3.91
CA TYR A 61 -3.95 -22.97 4.80
C TYR A 61 -3.31 -22.95 6.19
N SER A 62 -2.81 -24.11 6.66
CA SER A 62 -2.08 -24.21 7.93
C SER A 62 -0.85 -23.30 7.97
N ASP A 63 -0.08 -23.27 6.88
CA ASP A 63 1.17 -22.50 6.79
C ASP A 63 0.86 -21.01 6.71
N TYR A 64 -0.16 -20.64 5.93
CA TYR A 64 -0.67 -19.26 5.88
C TYR A 64 -1.14 -18.76 7.25
N GLN A 65 -1.93 -19.56 7.99
CA GLN A 65 -2.37 -19.19 9.33
C GLN A 65 -1.23 -19.10 10.35
N LEU A 66 -0.19 -19.93 10.21
CA LEU A 66 1.00 -19.85 11.05
C LEU A 66 1.72 -18.53 10.79
N LEU A 67 2.02 -18.22 9.52
CA LEU A 67 2.65 -16.95 9.17
C LEU A 67 1.79 -15.75 9.58
N SER A 68 0.48 -15.79 9.37
CA SER A 68 -0.42 -14.67 9.69
C SER A 68 -0.44 -14.32 11.19
N ARG A 69 -0.08 -15.26 12.07
CA ARG A 69 0.04 -15.00 13.52
C ARG A 69 1.38 -14.35 13.89
N GLU A 70 2.43 -14.63 13.12
CA GLU A 70 3.79 -14.19 13.39
C GLU A 70 4.14 -12.90 12.64
N SER A 71 3.69 -12.78 11.40
CA SER A 71 3.93 -11.66 10.49
C SER A 71 2.87 -11.63 9.40
N GLU A 72 1.98 -10.65 9.46
CA GLU A 72 0.97 -10.43 8.42
C GLU A 72 1.61 -10.16 7.05
N TYR A 73 2.78 -9.51 7.02
CA TYR A 73 3.57 -9.32 5.80
C TYR A 73 4.06 -10.65 5.21
N ALA A 74 4.54 -11.58 6.05
CA ALA A 74 4.97 -12.91 5.58
C ALA A 74 3.77 -13.69 5.00
N ALA A 75 2.61 -13.60 5.65
CA ALA A 75 1.39 -14.23 5.16
C ALA A 75 0.90 -13.62 3.85
N TRP A 76 0.89 -12.30 3.73
CA TRP A 76 0.55 -11.59 2.50
C TRP A 76 1.48 -12.00 1.36
N THR A 77 2.78 -12.01 1.62
CA THR A 77 3.80 -12.39 0.63
C THR A 77 3.60 -13.84 0.20
N LEU A 78 3.30 -14.77 1.12
CA LEU A 78 3.13 -16.19 0.79
C LEU A 78 2.03 -16.44 -0.26
N VAL A 79 0.94 -15.67 -0.22
CA VAL A 79 -0.23 -15.85 -1.10
C VAL A 79 -0.28 -14.89 -2.29
N ASN A 80 0.43 -13.75 -2.24
CA ASN A 80 0.48 -12.77 -3.33
C ASN A 80 1.81 -12.80 -4.13
N GLY A 81 2.88 -13.38 -3.57
CA GLY A 81 4.18 -13.47 -4.21
C GLY A 81 4.75 -12.11 -4.59
N TYR A 82 5.14 -11.97 -5.87
CA TYR A 82 5.67 -10.72 -6.43
C TYR A 82 4.60 -9.82 -7.04
N ALA A 83 3.32 -10.03 -6.72
CA ALA A 83 2.27 -9.11 -7.14
C ALA A 83 2.56 -7.69 -6.64
N LEU A 84 2.14 -6.70 -7.41
CA LEU A 84 2.26 -5.30 -7.03
C LEU A 84 1.40 -5.05 -5.78
N ASN A 85 2.05 -4.73 -4.66
CA ASN A 85 1.33 -4.52 -3.40
C ASN A 85 0.43 -3.29 -3.44
N HIS A 86 0.92 -2.17 -3.96
CA HIS A 86 0.10 -0.98 -4.19
C HIS A 86 0.69 -0.09 -5.29
N LEU A 87 -0.15 0.85 -5.76
CA LEU A 87 0.26 2.00 -6.54
C LEU A 87 -0.07 3.27 -5.77
N THR A 88 0.77 4.29 -5.92
CA THR A 88 0.57 5.58 -5.27
C THR A 88 0.16 6.64 -6.29
N ILE A 89 -1.02 7.24 -6.10
CA ILE A 89 -1.47 8.38 -6.90
C ILE A 89 -0.87 9.66 -6.31
N SER A 90 -0.15 10.41 -7.14
CA SER A 90 0.36 11.73 -6.78
C SER A 90 -0.76 12.77 -6.88
N THR A 91 -1.42 13.08 -5.75
CA THR A 91 -2.60 13.95 -5.74
C THR A 91 -2.27 15.36 -6.20
N HIS A 92 -1.08 15.87 -5.87
CA HIS A 92 -0.62 17.20 -6.28
C HIS A 92 -0.44 17.36 -7.80
N GLN A 93 -0.42 16.26 -8.57
CA GLN A 93 -0.38 16.29 -10.03
C GLN A 93 -1.77 16.25 -10.68
N LEU A 94 -2.84 16.12 -9.89
CA LEU A 94 -4.21 16.18 -10.40
C LEU A 94 -4.55 17.61 -10.84
N LYS A 95 -5.24 17.72 -11.98
CA LYS A 95 -5.68 19.02 -12.54
C LYS A 95 -6.97 19.55 -11.92
N SER A 96 -7.68 18.73 -11.15
CA SER A 96 -8.95 19.07 -10.53
C SER A 96 -8.77 19.68 -9.13
N HIS A 97 -9.87 20.16 -8.55
CA HIS A 97 -9.90 20.76 -7.22
C HIS A 97 -9.56 19.77 -6.08
N ILE A 98 -9.56 18.47 -6.35
CA ILE A 98 -9.20 17.42 -5.38
C ILE A 98 -7.69 17.15 -5.31
N ARG A 99 -6.84 18.06 -5.80
CA ARG A 99 -5.37 17.90 -5.75
C ARG A 99 -4.79 17.86 -4.33
N LYS A 100 -5.54 18.41 -3.36
CA LYS A 100 -5.21 18.37 -1.93
C LYS A 100 -5.64 17.04 -1.34
N ILE A 101 -4.75 16.40 -0.58
CA ILE A 101 -4.98 15.04 -0.06
C ILE A 101 -6.24 14.95 0.80
N ASP A 102 -6.55 15.97 1.60
CA ASP A 102 -7.77 15.99 2.41
C ASP A 102 -9.04 16.01 1.55
N SER A 103 -9.06 16.85 0.51
CA SER A 103 -10.16 16.91 -0.45
C SER A 103 -10.26 15.63 -1.29
N PHE A 104 -9.12 15.02 -1.61
CA PHE A 104 -9.07 13.73 -2.30
C PHE A 104 -9.65 12.61 -1.43
N ASN A 105 -9.30 12.57 -0.15
CA ASN A 105 -9.78 11.56 0.79
C ASN A 105 -11.29 11.64 0.98
N GLN A 106 -11.83 12.86 1.16
CA GLN A 106 -13.28 13.08 1.19
C GLN A 106 -13.96 12.59 -0.09
N TYR A 107 -13.34 12.83 -1.25
CA TYR A 107 -13.85 12.34 -2.53
C TYR A 107 -13.85 10.80 -2.59
N ILE A 108 -12.79 10.13 -2.14
CA ILE A 108 -12.70 8.67 -2.12
C ILE A 108 -13.76 8.05 -1.19
N GLU A 109 -13.90 8.56 0.03
CA GLU A 109 -14.92 8.09 0.97
C GLU A 109 -16.35 8.33 0.46
N ALA A 110 -16.61 9.50 -0.14
CA ALA A 110 -17.92 9.81 -0.71
C ALA A 110 -18.31 8.89 -1.89
N ASN A 111 -17.32 8.24 -2.51
CA ASN A 111 -17.53 7.22 -3.56
C ASN A 111 -17.60 5.79 -2.99
N GLY A 112 -17.61 5.62 -1.66
CA GLY A 112 -17.85 4.33 -1.00
C GLY A 112 -16.60 3.50 -0.71
N PHE A 113 -15.40 4.05 -0.94
CA PHE A 113 -14.15 3.37 -0.62
C PHE A 113 -13.71 3.68 0.82
N LYS A 114 -13.23 2.65 1.53
CA LYS A 114 -12.72 2.81 2.89
C LYS A 114 -11.24 3.22 2.86
N LEU A 115 -10.88 4.20 3.66
CA LEU A 115 -9.50 4.59 3.89
C LEU A 115 -8.92 3.88 5.12
N ASN A 116 -7.63 3.59 5.08
CA ASN A 116 -6.87 3.11 6.22
C ASN A 116 -6.94 4.16 7.35
N SER A 117 -7.24 3.69 8.55
CA SER A 117 -7.46 4.53 9.73
C SER A 117 -6.44 4.27 10.85
N GLU A 118 -5.39 3.51 10.56
CA GLU A 118 -4.30 3.24 11.50
C GLU A 118 -3.61 4.53 11.94
N GLY A 119 -3.39 4.77 13.24
CA GLY A 119 -2.79 6.02 13.71
C GLY A 119 -3.65 7.30 13.57
N GLY A 120 -4.95 7.17 13.24
CA GLY A 120 -5.86 8.28 12.97
C GLY A 120 -7.27 8.11 13.53
N ILE A 121 -7.41 7.82 14.83
CA ILE A 121 -8.59 8.19 15.66
C ILE A 121 -8.07 8.80 16.97
N LEU A 122 -7.60 10.05 16.92
CA LEU A 122 -7.45 10.80 18.17
C LEU A 122 -8.84 11.25 18.62
N LYS A 123 -9.36 10.52 19.62
CA LYS A 123 -10.40 10.91 20.59
C LYS A 123 -10.98 12.33 20.38
N GLY A 124 -12.24 12.40 19.96
CA GLY A 124 -13.16 13.47 20.39
C GLY A 124 -13.37 14.68 19.47
N LEU A 125 -12.63 14.83 18.36
CA LEU A 125 -13.02 15.76 17.29
C LEU A 125 -12.99 15.05 15.93
N GLN A 126 -14.17 14.83 15.38
CA GLN A 126 -14.43 14.33 14.03
C GLN A 126 -13.74 15.23 12.98
N LEU A 127 -13.16 14.61 11.93
CA LEU A 127 -12.75 15.16 10.60
C LEU A 127 -11.27 15.48 10.26
N ALA A 128 -10.25 15.29 11.10
CA ALA A 128 -8.86 15.59 10.70
C ALA A 128 -7.87 14.57 11.30
N LEU A 129 -7.05 13.81 10.57
CA LEU A 129 -6.73 13.70 9.16
C LEU A 129 -6.61 12.19 8.85
N LEU A 130 -7.17 11.73 7.72
CA LEU A 130 -6.92 10.37 7.19
C LEU A 130 -5.55 10.26 6.49
N ALA A 131 -4.77 11.34 6.54
CA ALA A 131 -3.43 11.41 5.99
C ALA A 131 -2.36 11.35 7.10
N PHE A 132 -1.40 10.47 6.93
CA PHE A 132 -0.14 10.43 7.68
C PHE A 132 0.78 11.53 7.16
N MET A 133 1.33 12.30 8.07
CA MET A 133 2.20 13.42 7.75
C MET A 133 3.61 13.14 8.27
N SER A 134 4.61 13.34 7.40
CA SER A 134 6.01 13.23 7.77
C SER A 134 6.41 14.26 8.85
N PRO A 135 7.49 14.04 9.62
CA PRO A 135 7.93 14.98 10.66
C PRO A 135 8.25 16.39 10.15
N ASP A 136 8.71 16.52 8.90
CA ASP A 136 8.94 17.81 8.24
C ASP A 136 7.65 18.49 7.74
N GLY A 137 6.52 17.79 7.78
CA GLY A 137 5.22 18.27 7.30
C GLY A 137 5.09 18.33 5.78
N LEU A 138 6.04 17.78 5.01
CA LEU A 138 6.13 17.98 3.56
C LEU A 138 5.68 16.76 2.73
N LEU A 139 5.44 15.62 3.36
CA LEU A 139 4.89 14.42 2.74
C LEU A 139 3.62 14.01 3.49
N LEU A 140 2.50 14.06 2.78
CA LEU A 140 1.22 13.55 3.28
C LEU A 140 0.84 12.31 2.49
N GLN A 141 0.42 11.26 3.18
CA GLN A 141 0.08 9.96 2.58
C GLN A 141 -1.19 9.40 3.19
N SER A 142 -1.99 8.71 2.39
CA SER A 142 -3.17 7.96 2.85
C SER A 142 -3.38 6.77 1.92
N SER A 143 -4.16 5.78 2.32
CA SER A 143 -4.40 4.60 1.48
C SER A 143 -5.81 4.08 1.66
N THR A 144 -6.30 3.32 0.69
CA THR A 144 -7.49 2.49 0.89
C THR A 144 -7.17 1.32 1.82
N VAL A 145 -8.20 0.75 2.44
CA VAL A 145 -8.10 -0.62 2.97
C VAL A 145 -7.91 -1.56 1.78
N ALA A 146 -7.09 -2.60 1.93
CA ALA A 146 -6.85 -3.58 0.87
C ALA A 146 -8.13 -4.35 0.50
N ASP A 147 -8.27 -4.67 -0.78
CA ASP A 147 -9.27 -5.63 -1.22
C ASP A 147 -8.96 -7.03 -0.70
N THR A 148 -9.97 -7.89 -0.64
CA THR A 148 -9.78 -9.31 -0.34
C THR A 148 -10.16 -10.20 -1.52
N ILE A 149 -9.43 -11.30 -1.65
CA ILE A 149 -9.70 -12.35 -2.62
C ILE A 149 -9.94 -13.68 -1.92
N SER A 150 -10.75 -14.54 -2.53
CA SER A 150 -10.82 -15.95 -2.13
C SER A 150 -9.59 -16.66 -2.67
N PHE A 151 -8.81 -17.28 -1.79
CA PHE A 151 -7.64 -18.07 -2.13
C PHE A 151 -7.89 -19.55 -1.85
N ASP A 152 -7.70 -20.39 -2.87
CA ASP A 152 -7.80 -21.84 -2.75
C ASP A 152 -6.42 -22.42 -2.43
N PHE A 153 -6.25 -22.93 -1.21
CA PHE A 153 -5.02 -23.51 -0.68
C PHE A 153 -4.80 -24.95 -1.17
N ALA A 154 -3.56 -25.44 -1.08
CA ALA A 154 -3.17 -26.76 -1.58
C ALA A 154 -3.80 -27.92 -0.79
N ASP A 155 -4.22 -27.68 0.45
CA ASP A 155 -4.93 -28.63 1.31
C ASP A 155 -6.46 -28.61 1.09
N GLY A 156 -6.94 -27.95 0.02
CA GLY A 156 -8.35 -27.93 -0.38
C GLY A 156 -9.22 -26.96 0.41
N VAL A 157 -8.63 -26.17 1.30
CA VAL A 157 -9.33 -25.10 2.01
C VAL A 157 -9.41 -23.86 1.13
N SER A 158 -10.54 -23.16 1.11
CA SER A 158 -10.68 -21.83 0.53
C SER A 158 -10.85 -20.81 1.65
N ALA A 159 -10.06 -19.75 1.66
CA ALA A 159 -10.19 -18.67 2.64
C ALA A 159 -9.93 -17.29 2.04
N SER A 160 -10.46 -16.26 2.69
CA SER A 160 -10.22 -14.87 2.31
C SER A 160 -8.79 -14.46 2.67
N ALA A 161 -8.08 -13.86 1.72
CA ALA A 161 -6.75 -13.28 1.90
C ALA A 161 -6.71 -11.82 1.43
N PRO A 162 -5.98 -10.93 2.12
CA PRO A 162 -5.76 -9.56 1.66
C PRO A 162 -4.92 -9.56 0.37
N CYS A 163 -5.30 -8.68 -0.55
CA CYS A 163 -4.62 -8.43 -1.81
C CYS A 163 -3.95 -7.04 -1.74
N SER A 164 -4.02 -6.27 -2.83
CA SER A 164 -3.44 -4.95 -2.95
C SER A 164 -4.35 -3.85 -2.41
N TYR A 165 -3.76 -2.67 -2.18
CA TYR A 165 -4.47 -1.41 -1.91
C TYR A 165 -3.97 -0.31 -2.85
N ILE A 166 -4.59 0.86 -2.79
CA ILE A 166 -4.12 2.06 -3.49
C ILE A 166 -3.71 3.09 -2.45
N GLU A 167 -2.55 3.70 -2.65
CA GLU A 167 -2.04 4.80 -1.85
C GLU A 167 -2.24 6.14 -2.58
N PHE A 168 -2.32 7.22 -1.82
CA PHE A 168 -2.43 8.59 -2.29
C PHE A 168 -1.39 9.44 -1.56
N ALA A 169 -0.59 10.20 -2.29
CA ALA A 169 0.47 11.03 -1.72
C ALA A 169 0.44 12.47 -2.25
N GLU A 170 0.53 13.43 -1.33
CA GLU A 170 0.79 14.84 -1.61
C GLU A 170 2.20 15.20 -1.14
N ARG A 171 3.04 15.67 -2.07
CA ARG A 171 4.38 16.19 -1.76
C ARG A 171 4.35 17.70 -1.81
N LEU A 172 4.61 18.36 -0.69
CA LEU A 172 4.64 19.81 -0.60
C LEU A 172 5.98 20.38 -1.09
N LEU A 173 5.98 21.68 -1.41
CA LEU A 173 7.18 22.41 -1.82
C LEU A 173 8.22 22.43 -0.69
N LEU A 174 9.48 22.30 -1.06
CA LEU A 174 10.59 22.54 -0.15
C LEU A 174 10.61 24.03 0.26
N PRO A 175 11.07 24.36 1.48
CA PRO A 175 11.03 25.73 2.00
C PRO A 175 11.65 26.79 1.08
N GLU A 176 12.74 26.44 0.39
CA GLU A 176 13.46 27.31 -0.56
C GLU A 176 12.65 27.66 -1.81
N TYR A 177 11.62 26.88 -2.14
CA TYR A 177 10.76 27.07 -3.31
C TYR A 177 9.37 27.59 -2.97
N LYS A 178 9.11 27.97 -1.71
CA LYS A 178 7.76 28.35 -1.23
C LYS A 178 7.08 29.49 -2.03
N ASN A 179 7.88 30.36 -2.65
CA ASN A 179 7.39 31.57 -3.31
C ASN A 179 7.44 31.51 -4.85
N ILE A 180 7.73 30.35 -5.44
CA ILE A 180 7.68 30.22 -6.90
C ILE A 180 6.21 30.19 -7.38
N PRO A 181 5.90 30.76 -8.56
CA PRO A 181 4.57 30.64 -9.14
C PRO A 181 4.15 29.17 -9.30
N ASP A 182 2.87 28.86 -9.07
CA ASP A 182 2.31 27.49 -9.15
C ASP A 182 2.59 26.87 -10.54
N GLU A 183 2.62 27.69 -11.60
CA GLU A 183 2.90 27.29 -12.98
C GLU A 183 4.37 26.88 -13.22
N GLU A 184 5.29 27.37 -12.38
CA GLU A 184 6.73 27.05 -12.45
C GLU A 184 7.12 25.88 -11.53
N VAL A 185 6.17 25.41 -10.70
CA VAL A 185 6.40 24.27 -9.81
C VAL A 185 6.70 23.01 -10.61
N LYS A 186 7.83 22.38 -10.30
CA LYS A 186 8.28 21.09 -10.85
C LYS A 186 8.42 20.09 -9.71
N GLU A 187 8.44 18.80 -10.05
CA GLU A 187 8.52 17.73 -9.06
C GLU A 187 9.76 17.84 -8.16
N PHE A 188 10.90 18.30 -8.68
CA PHE A 188 12.13 18.48 -7.89
C PHE A 188 12.06 19.67 -6.91
N HIS A 189 11.05 20.55 -7.03
CA HIS A 189 10.80 21.59 -6.02
C HIS A 189 10.04 21.05 -4.80
N ARG A 190 9.62 19.79 -4.81
CA ARG A 190 8.82 19.15 -3.76
C ARG A 190 9.66 18.16 -2.97
N ARG A 191 9.21 17.83 -1.75
CA ARG A 191 9.83 16.79 -0.91
C ARG A 191 9.90 15.46 -1.64
N ASP A 192 11.11 15.01 -1.93
CA ASP A 192 11.38 13.71 -2.54
C ASP A 192 11.62 12.63 -1.47
N GLY A 193 11.59 11.35 -1.84
CA GLY A 193 11.84 10.21 -0.93
C GLY A 193 10.62 9.76 -0.11
N PHE A 194 10.86 8.87 0.84
CA PHE A 194 9.84 8.23 1.70
C PHE A 194 10.01 8.64 3.15
N GLU A 195 9.04 8.30 4.00
CA GLU A 195 9.09 8.52 5.44
C GLU A 195 8.74 7.22 6.19
N VAL A 196 9.67 6.71 7.00
CA VAL A 196 9.53 5.40 7.67
C VAL A 196 8.27 5.33 8.52
N GLY A 197 8.01 6.35 9.34
CA GLY A 197 6.84 6.37 10.21
C GLY A 197 5.49 6.43 9.48
N ASN A 198 5.48 6.90 8.22
CA ASN A 198 4.29 6.82 7.37
C ASN A 198 4.19 5.44 6.71
N ALA A 199 5.31 4.91 6.20
CA ALA A 199 5.38 3.59 5.57
C ALA A 199 4.87 2.50 6.52
N ASP A 200 5.31 2.51 7.78
CA ASP A 200 4.87 1.57 8.82
C ASP A 200 3.33 1.51 8.94
N LYS A 201 2.66 2.67 8.94
CA LYS A 201 1.19 2.74 9.02
C LYS A 201 0.50 2.32 7.73
N ILE A 202 1.14 2.56 6.59
CA ILE A 202 0.61 2.20 5.28
C ILE A 202 0.66 0.69 5.06
N PHE A 203 1.65 -0.02 5.57
CA PHE A 203 1.69 -1.50 5.54
C PHE A 203 0.49 -2.15 6.21
N GLU A 204 -0.06 -1.49 7.25
CA GLU A 204 -1.25 -1.97 7.94
C GLU A 204 -2.52 -1.91 7.07
N SER A 205 -2.48 -1.36 5.85
CA SER A 205 -3.62 -1.36 4.92
C SER A 205 -4.06 -2.78 4.52
N THR A 206 -3.14 -3.75 4.56
CA THR A 206 -3.44 -5.17 4.35
C THR A 206 -3.78 -5.92 5.64
N SER A 207 -3.81 -5.24 6.78
CA SER A 207 -3.91 -5.92 8.06
C SER A 207 -5.29 -6.49 8.30
N ARG A 208 -5.34 -7.58 9.07
CA ARG A 208 -6.62 -8.22 9.41
C ARG A 208 -7.57 -7.25 10.13
N ASP A 209 -7.02 -6.37 10.96
CA ASP A 209 -7.80 -5.39 11.73
C ASP A 209 -8.41 -4.30 10.84
N GLN A 210 -7.73 -3.87 9.77
CA GLN A 210 -8.30 -2.93 8.80
C GLN A 210 -9.36 -3.62 7.93
N VAL A 211 -9.04 -4.80 7.38
CA VAL A 211 -9.90 -5.54 6.45
C VAL A 211 -11.22 -6.02 7.08
N THR A 212 -11.18 -6.41 8.36
CA THR A 212 -12.37 -6.91 9.07
C THR A 212 -13.22 -5.82 9.73
N ARG A 213 -12.76 -4.56 9.71
CA ARG A 213 -13.47 -3.43 10.33
C ARG A 213 -14.80 -3.17 9.61
N LYS A 214 -15.90 -3.43 10.33
CA LYS A 214 -17.25 -3.08 9.87
C LYS A 214 -17.40 -1.56 9.86
N SER A 215 -18.01 -1.02 8.81
CA SER A 215 -18.39 0.40 8.76
C SER A 215 -19.33 0.69 9.93
N ALA A 216 -19.04 1.72 10.71
CA ALA A 216 -19.98 2.26 11.69
C ALA A 216 -21.14 2.95 10.98
#